data_AF-A0A968NN67-F1
#
_entry.id   AF-A0A968NN67-F1
#
_cell.length_a   1.000
_cell.length_b   1.000
_cell.length_c   1.000
_cell.angle_alpha   90.00
_cell.angle_beta   90.00
_cell.angle_gamma   90.00
#
_symmetry.space_group_name_H-M   'P 1'
#
loop_
_entity.id
_entity.type
_entity.pdbx_description
1 polymer ?
#
loop_
_entity_poly.entity_id
_entity_poly.type
_entity_poly.pdbx_seq_one_letter_code
_entity_poly.pdbx_strand_id
1 'polypeptide(L)'
;MKRFFVKKIILNFSIPLIFLSSQPVSAQIVPDATLPVNSVVKQEGSNSQIEGGTVRDNHLFHSFQEFSVLTKGTAIFNNDLNIQNIFTRVKRWRII
;
A
#
# COMPACT_ATOMS: atom_id res chain seq x y z
N MET A 1 -26.12 14.23 72.09
CA MET A 1 -25.63 14.95 70.89
C MET A 1 -24.52 14.15 70.21
N LYS A 2 -24.80 13.39 69.13
CA LYS A 2 -23.78 12.94 68.17
C LYS A 2 -24.46 12.79 66.80
N ARG A 3 -24.33 13.80 65.94
CA ARG A 3 -24.82 13.77 64.56
C ARG A 3 -23.78 13.02 63.72
N PHE A 4 -24.13 11.84 63.22
CA PHE A 4 -23.28 11.07 62.30
C PHE A 4 -23.37 11.69 60.91
N PHE A 5 -22.25 12.20 60.41
CA PHE A 5 -22.13 12.84 59.11
C PHE A 5 -21.67 11.79 58.09
N VAL A 6 -22.58 11.30 57.24
CA VAL A 6 -22.25 10.35 56.17
C VAL A 6 -21.76 11.15 54.96
N LYS A 7 -20.44 11.15 54.71
CA LYS A 7 -19.86 11.73 53.49
C LYS A 7 -20.23 10.84 52.29
N LYS A 8 -21.11 11.32 51.42
CA LYS A 8 -21.36 10.71 50.10
C LYS A 8 -20.10 10.89 49.24
N ILE A 9 -19.41 9.79 48.94
CA ILE A 9 -18.34 9.76 47.94
C ILE A 9 -19.02 9.64 46.56
N ILE A 10 -18.80 10.64 45.70
CA ILE A 10 -19.23 10.59 44.30
C ILE A 10 -18.00 10.19 43.50
N LEU A 11 -17.94 8.93 43.07
CA LEU A 11 -16.89 8.43 42.17
C LEU A 11 -17.30 8.76 40.73
N ASN A 12 -16.70 9.80 40.14
CA ASN A 12 -16.82 10.09 38.72
C ASN A 12 -15.94 9.10 37.93
N PHE A 13 -16.51 7.98 37.49
CA PHE A 13 -15.88 7.11 36.51
C PHE A 13 -16.10 7.68 35.10
N SER A 14 -15.18 8.52 34.62
CA SER A 14 -15.10 8.83 33.18
C SER A 14 -14.33 7.73 32.47
N ILE A 15 -15.03 6.91 31.69
CA ILE A 15 -14.39 5.94 30.77
C ILE A 15 -13.97 6.73 29.52
N PRO A 16 -12.69 6.81 29.16
CA PRO A 16 -12.29 7.45 27.92
C PRO A 16 -12.78 6.62 26.73
N LEU A 17 -13.60 7.21 25.88
CA LEU A 17 -14.01 6.62 24.61
C LEU A 17 -12.82 6.70 23.64
N ILE A 18 -12.10 5.61 23.46
CA ILE A 18 -11.01 5.52 22.48
C ILE A 18 -11.64 5.36 21.09
N PHE A 19 -11.58 6.41 20.27
CA PHE A 19 -11.90 6.31 18.85
C PHE A 19 -10.74 5.62 18.12
N LEU A 20 -10.97 4.38 17.64
CA LEU A 20 -10.07 3.76 16.67
C LEU A 20 -10.37 4.34 15.28
N SER A 21 -9.56 5.32 14.84
CA SER A 21 -9.57 5.75 13.44
C SER A 21 -8.73 4.78 12.61
N SER A 22 -9.32 4.12 11.61
CA SER A 22 -8.53 3.40 10.61
C SER A 22 -7.87 4.41 9.67
N GLN A 23 -6.55 4.33 9.55
CA GLN A 23 -5.83 5.07 8.52
C GLN A 23 -6.04 4.33 7.18
N PRO A 24 -6.40 5.02 6.08
CA PRO A 24 -6.47 4.37 4.78
C PRO A 24 -5.07 3.88 4.40
N VAL A 25 -4.96 2.59 4.09
CA VAL A 25 -3.70 2.04 3.56
C VAL A 25 -3.52 2.58 2.15
N SER A 26 -2.38 3.24 1.89
CA SER A 26 -1.99 3.62 0.53
C SER A 26 -1.34 2.41 -0.12
N ALA A 27 -2.01 1.81 -1.11
CA ALA A 27 -1.36 0.84 -1.97
C ALA A 27 -0.57 1.61 -3.04
N GLN A 28 0.72 1.31 -3.15
CA GLN A 28 1.61 2.00 -4.07
C GLN A 28 2.48 0.97 -4.81
N ILE A 29 2.65 1.19 -6.12
CA ILE A 29 3.65 0.50 -6.94
C ILE A 29 4.80 1.48 -7.14
N VAL A 30 5.97 1.12 -6.63
CA VAL A 30 7.17 1.97 -6.66
C VAL A 30 8.22 1.32 -7.57
N PRO A 31 8.54 1.89 -8.74
CA PRO A 31 9.60 1.38 -9.59
C PRO A 31 10.94 1.31 -8.87
N ASP A 32 11.72 0.32 -9.27
CA ASP A 32 13.12 0.22 -8.91
C ASP A 32 13.98 0.69 -10.09
N ALA A 33 15.00 1.50 -9.79
CA ALA A 33 15.83 2.17 -10.79
C ALA A 33 17.11 1.38 -11.14
N THR A 34 17.10 0.05 -11.01
CA THR A 34 18.31 -0.80 -11.21
C THR A 34 18.35 -1.54 -12.54
N LEU A 35 17.36 -1.35 -13.40
CA LEU A 35 17.35 -1.95 -14.74
C LEU A 35 17.97 -0.97 -15.75
N PRO A 36 18.54 -1.47 -16.87
CA PRO A 36 19.00 -0.61 -17.96
C PRO A 36 17.93 0.35 -18.47
N VAL A 37 16.70 -0.17 -18.63
CA VAL A 37 15.48 0.62 -18.84
C VAL A 37 14.53 0.29 -17.69
N ASN A 38 14.18 1.30 -16.90
CA ASN A 38 13.39 1.15 -15.69
C ASN A 38 11.89 1.06 -16.01
N SER A 39 11.14 0.45 -15.08
CA SER A 39 9.68 0.48 -15.11
C SER A 39 9.17 1.91 -14.91
N VAL A 40 8.08 2.25 -15.57
CA VAL A 40 7.33 3.49 -15.37
C VAL A 40 5.93 3.12 -14.89
N VAL A 41 5.44 3.78 -13.85
CA VAL A 41 4.09 3.57 -13.31
C VAL A 41 3.31 4.86 -13.47
N LYS A 42 2.19 4.81 -14.20
CA LYS A 42 1.22 5.89 -14.33
C LYS A 42 -0.04 5.51 -13.55
N GLN A 43 -0.48 6.40 -12.67
CA GLN A 43 -1.68 6.16 -11.87
C GLN A 43 -2.92 6.71 -12.58
N GLU A 44 -3.95 5.88 -12.73
CA GLU A 44 -5.23 6.21 -13.33
C GLU A 44 -6.36 5.84 -12.36
N GLY A 45 -6.61 6.72 -11.38
CA GLY A 45 -7.55 6.44 -10.29
C GLY A 45 -7.11 5.24 -9.44
N SER A 46 -7.92 4.18 -9.41
CA SER A 46 -7.59 2.92 -8.72
C SER A 46 -6.66 2.01 -9.52
N ASN A 47 -6.45 2.30 -10.80
CA ASN A 47 -5.62 1.49 -11.69
C ASN A 47 -4.22 2.08 -11.81
N SER A 48 -3.27 1.22 -12.12
CA SER A 48 -1.87 1.58 -12.37
C SER A 48 -1.46 0.98 -13.71
N GLN A 49 -1.10 1.83 -14.67
CA GLN A 49 -0.52 1.41 -15.94
C GLN A 49 1.00 1.34 -15.78
N ILE A 50 1.57 0.18 -16.12
CA ILE A 50 2.98 -0.14 -16.03
C ILE A 50 3.54 -0.20 -17.44
N GLU A 51 4.54 0.63 -17.70
CA GLU A 51 5.22 0.78 -18.99
C GLU A 51 6.74 0.72 -18.83
N GLY A 52 7.47 0.83 -19.94
CA GLY A 52 8.93 0.78 -19.95
C GLY A 52 9.43 -0.62 -19.59
N GLY A 53 10.46 -0.69 -18.74
CA GLY A 53 11.13 -1.95 -18.43
C GLY A 53 12.17 -2.35 -19.47
N THR A 54 12.99 -3.34 -19.12
CA THR A 54 14.10 -3.78 -19.97
C THR A 54 13.69 -4.98 -20.79
N VAL A 55 13.80 -4.88 -22.11
CA VAL A 55 13.55 -5.99 -23.02
C VAL A 55 14.85 -6.73 -23.31
N ARG A 56 14.80 -8.06 -23.26
CA ARG A 56 15.82 -8.94 -23.81
C ARG A 56 15.12 -10.04 -24.59
N ASP A 57 15.37 -10.09 -25.88
CA ASP A 57 14.66 -10.96 -26.82
C ASP A 57 13.15 -10.73 -26.76
N ASN A 58 12.37 -11.75 -26.37
CA ASN A 58 10.91 -11.69 -26.18
C ASN A 58 10.51 -11.72 -24.70
N HIS A 59 11.42 -11.28 -23.81
CA HIS A 59 11.20 -11.19 -22.38
C HIS A 59 11.29 -9.74 -21.92
N LEU A 60 10.26 -9.28 -21.21
CA LEU A 60 10.22 -7.96 -20.60
C LEU A 60 10.45 -8.07 -19.10
N PHE A 61 11.42 -7.31 -18.58
CA PHE A 61 11.78 -7.31 -17.18
C PHE A 61 11.36 -5.99 -16.52
N HIS A 62 10.64 -6.13 -15.41
CA HIS A 62 10.29 -5.04 -14.50
C HIS A 62 10.89 -5.28 -13.12
N SER A 63 11.30 -4.21 -12.46
CA SER A 63 11.78 -4.25 -11.09
C SER A 63 11.05 -3.17 -10.29
N PHE A 64 10.59 -3.54 -9.10
CA PHE A 64 9.89 -2.64 -8.18
C PHE A 64 10.52 -2.72 -6.79
N GLN A 65 10.52 -1.58 -6.11
CA GLN A 65 10.83 -1.54 -4.68
C GLN A 65 9.63 -2.09 -3.91
N GLU A 66 8.44 -1.57 -4.18
CA GLU A 66 7.17 -1.99 -3.56
C GLU A 66 6.14 -2.26 -4.67
N PHE A 67 5.31 -3.27 -4.45
CA PHE A 67 4.25 -3.62 -5.38
C PHE A 67 2.99 -3.94 -4.58
N SER A 68 2.09 -2.96 -4.47
CA SER A 68 0.79 -3.11 -3.82
C SER A 68 -0.30 -2.50 -4.70
N VAL A 69 -1.37 -3.26 -4.92
CA VAL A 69 -2.52 -2.82 -5.72
C VAL A 69 -3.67 -2.51 -4.78
N LEU A 70 -4.37 -1.39 -5.02
CA LEU A 70 -5.54 -1.01 -4.23
C LEU A 70 -6.63 -2.08 -4.32
N THR A 71 -7.42 -2.25 -3.26
CA THR A 71 -8.63 -3.08 -3.30
C THR A 71 -9.55 -2.57 -4.42
N LYS A 72 -9.98 -3.48 -5.32
CA LYS A 72 -10.72 -3.16 -6.56
C LYS A 72 -9.93 -2.34 -7.59
N GLY A 73 -8.63 -2.16 -7.41
CA GLY A 73 -7.71 -1.60 -8.40
C GLY A 73 -7.07 -2.68 -9.27
N THR A 74 -6.47 -2.26 -10.38
CA THR A 74 -5.79 -3.16 -11.34
C THR A 74 -4.41 -2.61 -11.70
N ALA A 75 -3.40 -3.48 -11.75
CA ALA A 75 -2.11 -3.17 -12.36
C ALA A 75 -2.07 -3.73 -13.79
N ILE A 76 -1.89 -2.87 -14.79
CA ILE A 76 -1.93 -3.22 -16.22
C ILE A 76 -0.53 -3.07 -16.78
N PHE A 77 0.07 -4.17 -17.22
CA PHE A 77 1.34 -4.14 -17.96
C PHE A 77 1.05 -3.86 -19.43
N ASN A 78 1.48 -2.71 -19.91
CA ASN A 78 1.33 -2.30 -21.30
C ASN A 78 2.64 -2.62 -22.06
N ASN A 79 2.67 -3.76 -22.74
CA ASN A 79 3.83 -4.29 -23.45
C ASN A 79 3.61 -4.38 -24.97
N ASP A 80 4.70 -4.50 -25.72
CA ASP A 80 4.66 -4.75 -27.15
C ASP A 80 4.17 -6.17 -27.49
N LEU A 81 3.58 -6.34 -28.69
CA LEU A 81 2.97 -7.60 -29.15
C LEU A 81 3.95 -8.77 -29.31
N ASN A 82 5.26 -8.49 -29.40
CA ASN A 82 6.32 -9.49 -29.53
C ASN A 82 6.82 -10.04 -28.19
N ILE A 83 6.41 -9.46 -27.06
CA ILE A 83 6.76 -9.93 -25.72
C ILE A 83 5.96 -11.18 -25.38
N GLN A 84 6.65 -12.27 -25.05
CA GLN A 84 6.04 -13.54 -24.66
C GLN A 84 5.96 -13.69 -23.14
N ASN A 85 6.97 -13.19 -22.41
CA ASN A 85 7.02 -13.29 -20.96
C ASN A 85 7.30 -11.94 -20.32
N ILE A 86 6.66 -11.69 -19.18
CA ILE A 86 6.91 -10.54 -18.32
C ILE A 86 7.41 -11.06 -16.97
N PHE A 87 8.62 -10.66 -16.58
CA PHE A 87 9.23 -11.02 -15.31
C PHE A 87 9.25 -9.81 -14.39
N THR A 88 8.74 -9.98 -13.18
CA THR A 88 8.69 -8.93 -12.17
C THR A 88 9.47 -9.33 -10.93
N ARG A 89 10.37 -8.45 -10.47
CA ARG A 89 11.07 -8.57 -9.17
C ARG A 89 10.58 -7.49 -8.21
N VAL A 90 10.26 -7.86 -6.97
CA VAL A 90 9.92 -6.92 -5.88
C VAL A 90 10.97 -7.03 -4.78
N LYS A 91 11.62 -5.91 -4.42
CA LYS A 91 12.73 -5.92 -3.44
C LYS A 91 12.27 -5.75 -1.99
N ARG A 92 11.26 -4.94 -1.73
CA ARG A 92 10.83 -4.63 -0.36
C ARG A 92 9.65 -5.51 0.02
N TRP A 93 9.83 -6.29 1.08
CA TRP A 93 8.72 -6.93 1.78
C TRP A 93 8.18 -5.94 2.82
N ARG A 94 7.06 -5.29 2.51
CA ARG A 94 6.27 -4.56 3.52
C ARG A 94 5.10 -5.45 3.89
N ILE A 95 5.06 -5.91 5.15
CA ILE A 95 3.87 -6.53 5.70
C ILE A 95 2.91 -5.39 6.03
N ILE A 96 1.81 -5.30 5.27
CA ILE A 96 0.64 -4.48 5.61
C ILE A 96 -0.33 -5.29 6.48
#